data_AF-A0A4V4JRY6-F1
#
_entry.id   AF-A0A4V4JRY6-F1
#
_cell.length_a   1.000
_cell.length_b   1.000
_cell.length_c   1.000
_cell.angle_alpha   90.00
_cell.angle_beta   90.00
_cell.angle_gamma   90.00
#
_symmetry.space_group_name_H-M   'P 1'
#
loop_
_entity.id
_entity.type
_entity.pdbx_description
1 polymer ?
#
loop_
_entity_poly.entity_id
_entity_poly.type
_entity_poly.pdbx_seq_one_letter_code
_entity_poly.pdbx_strand_id
1 'polypeptide(L)'
;MPLGRVPLDISVALLLAILPLAAAHGDEHEHSGMTMDMGSTHTNATSVAAAAMVSSTIPVNYFRHPQFAGWMYAHIASMTIAWAIILPAAVVLSIARSRFTLPTQVAFLAVNGLGLFTSIIYDAKTPDLYPNNAHHKMGWAVTWIAVAWFLMTFVNLYMARAEKAKARHAMTAKNIAQYDRLQDHRWSAESGLDSATLCSGSRSPSSDSVPPHKFEAPDEEHGDDEDLESEEQGFIQNNPVDRFLSRKVPRISSGRALTAFKVVFTSIERCMPVLGFVSLLSGGVVFGGIYRDRLIFSGMAHGVKGGIFFWYGILTLGRWMGAFSDFGWAWNVKPRQPMVSRFAARLPSAEFVESFVIWLYGASNVFLEHLNAWGKPWSAQDLEHISITIMFFGGGLMGMLIESNKIRNHFNTSVSTWQEETIQYGDAVEKQQEEWDVPKTYKTSLNPMPGLVIMLLGMSMSGHHQHSMVSTMLHSQWGNLFKGFAMARAATYVLLYLAPPKSFFPSRPPTELVASFCLISGGMIFMGSSTDAVATIEGNGLDAMFLFVIAMGLTALVMSWTAICFALKGWAVRKEKNM
;
A
#
# COMPACT_ATOMS: atom_id res chain seq x y z
N MET A 1 -41.58 -3.41 3.02
CA MET A 1 -41.12 -2.24 3.80
C MET A 1 -40.02 -1.55 3.02
N PRO A 2 -40.19 -0.28 2.61
CA PRO A 2 -39.18 0.39 1.81
C PRO A 2 -38.04 0.88 2.72
N LEU A 3 -36.82 0.47 2.39
CA LEU A 3 -35.58 0.92 3.01
C LEU A 3 -35.34 2.39 2.67
N GLY A 4 -35.37 3.23 3.71
CA GLY A 4 -35.06 4.65 3.64
C GLY A 4 -33.61 4.89 3.21
N ARG A 5 -33.44 5.85 2.31
CA ARG A 5 -32.16 6.41 1.88
C ARG A 5 -31.50 7.11 3.08
N VAL A 6 -30.29 6.70 3.45
CA VAL A 6 -29.43 7.44 4.38
C VAL A 6 -28.53 8.36 3.56
N PRO A 7 -28.52 9.68 3.77
CA PRO A 7 -27.66 10.58 3.03
C PRO A 7 -26.19 10.47 3.49
N LEU A 8 -25.28 10.54 2.52
CA LEU A 8 -23.84 10.33 2.60
C LEU A 8 -23.07 11.53 3.20
N ASP A 9 -23.76 12.48 3.86
CA ASP A 9 -23.21 13.82 4.15
C ASP A 9 -22.64 14.00 5.56
N ILE A 10 -22.66 12.99 6.42
CA ILE A 10 -22.23 13.15 7.83
C ILE A 10 -20.71 12.94 8.02
N SER A 11 -20.02 12.26 7.09
CA SER A 11 -18.59 11.97 7.24
C SER A 11 -17.65 13.12 6.87
N VAL A 12 -18.10 14.08 6.07
CA VAL A 12 -17.31 15.26 5.67
C VAL A 12 -17.40 16.38 6.71
N ALA A 13 -18.53 16.48 7.42
CA ALA A 13 -18.74 17.48 8.48
C ALA A 13 -17.90 17.18 9.74
N LEU A 14 -17.63 15.91 10.06
CA LEU A 14 -16.86 15.55 11.26
C LEU A 14 -15.35 15.84 11.15
N LEU A 15 -14.80 15.88 9.94
CA LEU A 15 -13.37 16.18 9.70
C LEU A 15 -13.06 17.68 9.69
N LEU A 16 -14.07 18.54 9.46
CA LEU A 16 -13.93 20.00 9.49
C LEU A 16 -14.21 20.62 10.88
N ALA A 17 -14.75 19.84 11.82
CA ALA A 17 -15.06 20.30 13.17
C ALA A 17 -13.87 20.34 14.15
N ILE A 18 -12.68 19.85 13.75
CA ILE A 18 -11.49 19.78 14.63
C ILE A 18 -10.65 21.07 14.56
N LEU A 19 -10.90 21.96 13.59
CA LEU A 19 -10.10 23.17 13.38
C LEU A 19 -10.47 24.42 14.22
N PRO A 20 -11.67 24.56 14.85
CA PRO A 20 -11.93 25.70 15.74
C PRO A 20 -11.88 25.38 17.25
N LEU A 21 -11.80 24.11 17.67
CA LEU A 21 -11.99 23.76 19.10
C LEU A 21 -10.73 23.89 19.98
N ALA A 22 -9.61 24.34 19.41
CA ALA A 22 -8.41 24.71 20.18
C ALA A 22 -8.35 26.21 20.55
N ALA A 23 -9.36 27.01 20.17
CA ALA A 23 -9.36 28.46 20.36
C ALA A 23 -10.50 28.99 21.26
N ALA A 24 -11.26 28.14 21.91
CA ALA A 24 -12.34 28.56 22.82
C ALA A 24 -12.49 27.60 24.00
N HIS A 25 -11.68 27.78 25.04
CA HIS A 25 -12.03 27.48 26.43
C HIS A 25 -11.14 28.36 27.33
N GLY A 26 -11.54 29.62 27.43
CA GLY A 26 -11.20 30.51 28.54
C GLY A 26 -12.44 30.72 29.40
N ASP A 27 -12.21 30.88 30.69
CA ASP A 27 -13.11 31.31 31.78
C ASP A 27 -13.78 30.22 32.65
N GLU A 28 -13.11 29.96 33.79
CA GLU A 28 -13.51 30.06 35.22
C GLU A 28 -15.02 30.14 35.56
N HIS A 29 -15.62 29.66 36.66
CA HIS A 29 -15.34 29.17 38.03
C HIS A 29 -16.50 28.18 38.38
N GLU A 30 -16.57 27.35 39.44
CA GLU A 30 -16.49 27.56 40.89
C GLU A 30 -16.40 26.19 41.57
N HIS A 31 -15.52 26.01 42.57
CA HIS A 31 -15.78 25.09 43.66
C HIS A 31 -15.28 25.66 44.98
N SER A 32 -16.23 25.71 45.91
CA SER A 32 -16.18 26.12 47.30
C SER A 32 -15.06 25.49 48.14
N GLY A 33 -14.33 26.35 48.86
CA GLY A 33 -14.12 26.22 50.30
C GLY A 33 -13.12 25.17 50.81
N MET A 34 -11.86 25.57 50.98
CA MET A 34 -11.17 25.41 52.27
C MET A 34 -9.92 26.31 52.35
N THR A 35 -9.97 27.24 53.30
CA THR A 35 -8.91 28.16 53.69
C THR A 35 -7.77 27.41 54.36
N MET A 36 -6.53 27.55 53.86
CA MET A 36 -5.32 27.38 54.66
C MET A 36 -4.28 28.44 54.28
N ASP A 37 -3.58 28.85 55.32
CA ASP A 37 -2.87 30.10 55.56
C ASP A 37 -1.62 30.36 54.70
N MET A 38 -1.29 31.64 54.60
CA MET A 38 -0.35 32.30 53.70
C MET A 38 1.12 32.11 54.12
N GLY A 39 1.93 31.52 53.23
CA GLY A 39 3.38 31.65 53.23
C GLY A 39 3.84 32.59 52.11
N SER A 40 4.17 33.83 52.47
CA SER A 40 4.68 34.86 51.56
C SER A 40 5.93 34.39 50.80
N THR A 41 5.79 34.07 49.52
CA THR A 41 6.93 33.78 48.64
C THR A 41 7.20 35.01 47.80
N HIS A 42 8.34 35.65 48.05
CA HIS A 42 8.85 36.77 47.25
C HIS A 42 8.89 36.38 45.78
N THR A 43 8.15 37.12 44.94
CA THR A 43 8.28 37.09 43.49
C THR A 43 9.64 37.66 43.11
N ASN A 44 10.61 36.76 42.94
CA ASN A 44 11.94 37.08 42.46
C ASN A 44 11.84 37.60 41.02
N ALA A 45 12.16 38.89 40.82
CA ALA A 45 12.25 39.54 39.50
C ALA A 45 13.26 38.88 38.54
N THR A 46 14.01 37.87 39.00
CA THR A 46 14.89 37.02 38.21
C THR A 46 14.16 35.97 37.37
N SER A 47 12.90 35.60 37.67
CA SER A 47 12.16 34.61 36.87
C SER A 47 11.63 35.17 35.55
N VAL A 48 11.28 36.46 35.52
CA VAL A 48 10.84 37.16 34.28
C VAL A 48 12.04 37.45 33.38
N ALA A 49 13.20 37.80 33.97
CA ALA A 49 14.45 37.94 33.23
C ALA A 49 14.98 36.59 32.72
N ALA A 50 14.82 35.49 33.49
CA ALA A 50 15.18 34.14 33.04
C ALA A 50 14.24 33.65 31.92
N ALA A 51 12.93 33.91 31.99
CA ALA A 51 12.00 33.61 30.90
C ALA A 51 12.28 34.44 29.62
N ALA A 52 12.66 35.71 29.79
CA ALA A 52 13.09 36.57 28.68
C ALA A 52 14.46 36.14 28.09
N MET A 53 15.39 35.62 28.91
CA MET A 53 16.66 35.08 28.43
C MET A 53 16.53 33.68 27.79
N VAL A 54 15.58 32.85 28.24
CA VAL A 54 15.24 31.57 27.58
C VAL A 54 14.62 31.78 26.18
N SER A 55 13.96 32.93 25.94
CA SER A 55 13.48 33.29 24.61
C SER A 55 14.61 33.49 23.59
N SER A 56 15.83 33.80 24.04
CA SER A 56 16.99 34.05 23.17
C SER A 56 17.81 32.81 22.79
N THR A 57 17.53 31.64 23.41
CA THR A 57 18.33 30.42 23.22
C THR A 57 17.64 29.34 22.39
N ILE A 58 16.37 29.55 21.98
CA ILE A 58 15.63 28.56 21.19
C ILE A 58 15.80 28.88 19.69
N PRO A 59 16.32 27.93 18.88
CA PRO A 59 16.52 28.15 17.45
C PRO A 59 15.23 28.55 16.73
N VAL A 60 15.29 29.61 15.92
CA VAL A 60 14.18 30.02 15.06
C VAL A 60 13.86 28.89 14.07
N ASN A 61 12.57 28.58 13.92
CA ASN A 61 12.04 27.62 12.95
C ASN A 61 10.66 28.05 12.44
N TYR A 62 10.17 27.41 11.38
CA TYR A 62 8.88 27.76 10.79
C TYR A 62 7.70 27.49 11.75
N PHE A 63 7.80 26.51 12.65
CA PHE A 63 6.82 26.27 13.71
C PHE A 63 6.67 27.47 14.66
N ARG A 64 7.77 28.16 14.98
CA ARG A 64 7.82 29.32 15.88
C ARG A 64 7.80 30.66 15.12
N HIS A 65 7.54 30.65 13.81
CA HIS A 65 7.48 31.86 12.99
C HIS A 65 6.02 32.32 12.81
N PRO A 66 5.53 33.33 13.57
CA PRO A 66 4.11 33.67 13.61
C PRO A 66 3.61 34.41 12.36
N GLN A 67 4.50 35.05 11.60
CA GLN A 67 4.09 35.84 10.45
C GLN A 67 3.63 34.93 9.31
N PHE A 68 2.49 35.28 8.71
CA PHE A 68 1.89 34.57 7.57
C PHE A 68 1.62 33.07 7.80
N ALA A 69 1.53 32.63 9.06
CA ALA A 69 1.38 31.22 9.44
C ALA A 69 0.16 30.52 8.78
N GLY A 70 -0.91 31.27 8.49
CA GLY A 70 -2.08 30.73 7.78
C GLY A 70 -1.74 30.10 6.42
N TRP A 71 -0.79 30.67 5.67
CA TRP A 71 -0.36 30.11 4.39
C TRP A 71 0.44 28.80 4.57
N MET A 72 1.28 28.73 5.61
CA MET A 72 1.99 27.50 5.97
C MET A 72 1.01 26.40 6.40
N TYR A 73 0.02 26.71 7.24
CA TYR A 73 -1.00 25.73 7.62
C TYR A 73 -1.86 25.29 6.45
N ALA A 74 -2.20 26.20 5.52
CA ALA A 74 -2.90 25.85 4.30
C ALA A 74 -2.06 24.91 3.41
N HIS A 75 -0.74 25.14 3.29
CA HIS A 75 0.19 24.23 2.62
C HIS A 75 0.19 22.84 3.29
N ILE A 76 0.40 22.77 4.61
CA ILE A 76 0.44 21.51 5.36
C ILE A 76 -0.88 20.74 5.21
N ALA A 77 -2.02 21.40 5.38
CA ALA A 77 -3.33 20.79 5.29
C ALA A 77 -3.62 20.25 3.87
N SER A 78 -3.39 21.07 2.84
CA SER A 78 -3.61 20.66 1.44
C SER A 78 -2.67 19.53 1.01
N MET A 79 -1.38 19.58 1.39
CA MET A 79 -0.44 18.49 1.12
C MET A 79 -0.82 17.21 1.84
N THR A 80 -1.25 17.29 3.10
CA THR A 80 -1.72 16.12 3.86
C THR A 80 -2.95 15.51 3.18
N ILE A 81 -3.94 16.32 2.79
CA ILE A 81 -5.14 15.84 2.08
C ILE A 81 -4.75 15.20 0.74
N ALA A 82 -3.89 15.85 -0.06
CA ALA A 82 -3.48 15.30 -1.35
C ALA A 82 -2.74 13.96 -1.19
N TRP A 83 -1.69 13.92 -0.37
CA TRP A 83 -0.76 12.80 -0.30
C TRP A 83 -1.20 11.67 0.65
N ALA A 84 -1.88 11.98 1.75
CA ALA A 84 -2.33 10.96 2.72
C ALA A 84 -3.74 10.45 2.42
N ILE A 85 -4.63 11.28 1.85
CA ILE A 85 -6.03 10.91 1.62
C ILE A 85 -6.28 10.61 0.14
N ILE A 86 -6.15 11.60 -0.75
CA ILE A 86 -6.58 11.43 -2.15
C ILE A 86 -5.67 10.44 -2.91
N LEU A 87 -4.35 10.50 -2.71
CA LEU A 87 -3.40 9.67 -3.44
C LEU A 87 -3.62 8.15 -3.22
N PRO A 88 -3.72 7.64 -1.97
CA PRO A 88 -4.04 6.21 -1.77
C PRO A 88 -5.32 5.78 -2.47
N ALA A 89 -6.37 6.61 -2.44
CA ALA A 89 -7.63 6.35 -3.15
C ALA A 89 -7.43 6.28 -4.68
N ALA A 90 -6.66 7.21 -5.25
CA ALA A 90 -6.33 7.21 -6.68
C ALA A 90 -5.56 5.96 -7.10
N VAL A 91 -4.56 5.55 -6.29
CA VAL A 91 -3.76 4.35 -6.53
C VAL A 91 -4.63 3.09 -6.49
N VAL A 92 -5.48 2.91 -5.48
CA VAL A 92 -6.34 1.70 -5.41
C VAL A 92 -7.38 1.63 -6.53
N LEU A 93 -7.91 2.77 -6.98
CA LEU A 93 -8.81 2.84 -8.13
C LEU A 93 -8.09 2.49 -9.44
N SER A 94 -6.85 2.96 -9.61
CA SER A 94 -6.00 2.59 -10.75
C SER A 94 -5.69 1.09 -10.78
N ILE A 95 -5.37 0.50 -9.62
CA ILE A 95 -5.15 -0.94 -9.47
C ILE A 95 -6.41 -1.73 -9.85
N ALA A 96 -7.59 -1.22 -9.49
CA ALA A 96 -8.88 -1.78 -9.88
C ALA A 96 -9.24 -1.57 -11.36
N ARG A 97 -8.42 -0.81 -12.12
CA ARG A 97 -8.67 -0.36 -13.50
C ARG A 97 -10.01 0.34 -13.67
N SER A 98 -10.39 1.15 -12.67
CA SER A 98 -11.68 1.83 -12.68
C SER A 98 -11.67 3.09 -13.55
N ARG A 99 -12.82 3.45 -14.11
CA ARG A 99 -13.02 4.74 -14.78
C ARG A 99 -12.85 5.96 -13.85
N PHE A 100 -12.98 5.75 -12.54
CA PHE A 100 -12.81 6.81 -11.54
C PHE A 100 -11.34 7.20 -11.30
N THR A 101 -10.38 6.43 -11.82
CA THR A 101 -8.95 6.73 -11.65
C THR A 101 -8.56 8.12 -12.14
N LEU A 102 -8.94 8.48 -13.37
CA LEU A 102 -8.57 9.79 -13.93
C LEU A 102 -9.21 10.96 -13.15
N PRO A 103 -10.53 10.96 -12.85
CA PRO A 103 -11.11 11.99 -11.99
C PRO A 103 -10.41 12.16 -10.64
N THR A 104 -10.08 11.05 -9.96
CA THR A 104 -9.40 11.12 -8.66
C THR A 104 -7.95 11.62 -8.78
N GLN A 105 -7.24 11.27 -9.86
CA GLN A 105 -5.90 11.83 -10.13
C GLN A 105 -5.93 13.32 -10.46
N VAL A 106 -6.95 13.79 -11.20
CA VAL A 106 -7.14 15.23 -11.44
C VAL A 106 -7.41 15.97 -10.13
N ALA A 107 -8.29 15.42 -9.28
CA ALA A 107 -8.53 15.97 -7.95
C ALA A 107 -7.24 16.01 -7.09
N PHE A 108 -6.44 14.94 -7.14
CA PHE A 108 -5.13 14.90 -6.48
C PHE A 108 -4.21 16.01 -6.97
N LEU A 109 -4.05 16.17 -8.30
CA LEU A 109 -3.18 17.21 -8.87
C LEU A 109 -3.68 18.62 -8.54
N ALA A 110 -5.00 18.84 -8.51
CA ALA A 110 -5.59 20.12 -8.14
C ALA A 110 -5.29 20.49 -6.69
N VAL A 111 -5.49 19.57 -5.74
CA VAL A 111 -5.19 19.82 -4.32
C VAL A 111 -3.69 19.93 -4.08
N ASN A 112 -2.86 19.13 -4.75
CA ASN A 112 -1.40 19.29 -4.70
C ASN A 112 -0.95 20.65 -5.25
N GLY A 113 -1.52 21.10 -6.37
CA GLY A 113 -1.26 22.40 -6.96
C GLY A 113 -1.65 23.55 -6.04
N LEU A 114 -2.79 23.45 -5.35
CA LEU A 114 -3.19 24.40 -4.30
C LEU A 114 -2.16 24.46 -3.18
N GLY A 115 -1.65 23.31 -2.71
CA GLY A 115 -0.60 23.28 -1.70
C GLY A 115 0.70 23.91 -2.16
N LEU A 116 1.12 23.68 -3.41
CA LEU A 116 2.32 24.35 -3.95
C LEU A 116 2.11 25.86 -4.02
N PHE A 117 0.93 26.31 -4.46
CA PHE A 117 0.58 27.72 -4.53
C PHE A 117 0.67 28.41 -3.17
N THR A 118 0.11 27.81 -2.11
CA THR A 118 0.17 28.40 -0.77
C THR A 118 1.59 28.44 -0.20
N SER A 119 2.43 27.43 -0.49
CA SER A 119 3.86 27.46 -0.12
C SER A 119 4.63 28.54 -0.86
N ILE A 120 4.41 28.72 -2.18
CA ILE A 120 5.08 29.77 -2.95
C ILE A 120 4.74 31.17 -2.40
N ILE A 121 3.48 31.39 -1.99
CA ILE A 121 3.09 32.65 -1.35
C ILE A 121 3.79 32.84 0.00
N TYR A 122 3.86 31.78 0.81
CA TYR A 122 4.54 31.84 2.10
C TYR A 122 6.02 32.16 1.94
N ASP A 123 6.71 31.46 1.03
CA ASP A 123 8.14 31.67 0.73
C ASP A 123 8.42 33.08 0.20
N ALA A 124 7.51 33.67 -0.58
CA ALA A 124 7.64 35.05 -1.06
C ALA A 124 7.42 36.10 0.04
N LYS A 125 6.78 35.73 1.16
CA LYS A 125 6.39 36.64 2.25
C LYS A 125 7.19 36.45 3.53
N THR A 126 8.01 35.41 3.61
CA THR A 126 8.79 35.07 4.80
C THR A 126 10.27 34.91 4.47
N PRO A 127 11.18 35.15 5.44
CA PRO A 127 12.59 34.91 5.22
C PRO A 127 12.85 33.40 5.04
N ASP A 128 13.72 33.04 4.10
CA ASP A 128 14.17 31.65 3.97
C ASP A 128 15.06 31.28 5.17
N LEU A 129 14.47 30.55 6.11
CA LEU A 129 15.17 30.09 7.31
C LEU A 129 16.17 28.96 7.01
N TYR A 130 15.98 28.22 5.91
CA TYR A 130 16.76 27.03 5.56
C TYR A 130 17.13 27.04 4.08
N PRO A 131 18.13 27.86 3.69
CA PRO A 131 18.60 27.89 2.33
C PRO A 131 19.07 26.50 1.90
N ASN A 132 18.71 26.10 0.67
CA ASN A 132 19.04 24.81 0.09
C ASN A 132 18.46 23.56 0.80
N ASN A 133 17.37 23.70 1.56
CA ASN A 133 16.73 22.54 2.19
C ASN A 133 16.31 21.44 1.17
N ALA A 134 16.41 20.18 1.61
CA ALA A 134 16.13 19.02 0.75
C ALA A 134 14.64 18.86 0.44
N HIS A 135 13.74 19.28 1.34
CA HIS A 135 12.30 19.18 1.17
C HIS A 135 11.81 19.95 -0.06
N HIS A 136 12.26 21.19 -0.24
CA HIS A 136 11.88 22.01 -1.39
C HIS A 136 12.30 21.37 -2.72
N LYS A 137 13.55 20.87 -2.81
CA LYS A 137 14.04 20.16 -4.01
C LYS A 137 13.26 18.87 -4.28
N MET A 138 12.98 18.10 -3.23
CA MET A 138 12.21 16.87 -3.31
C MET A 138 10.75 17.14 -3.70
N GLY A 139 10.13 18.19 -3.18
CA GLY A 139 8.75 18.57 -3.49
C GLY A 139 8.53 18.82 -4.98
N TRP A 140 9.47 19.54 -5.63
CA TRP A 140 9.45 19.72 -7.08
C TRP A 140 9.64 18.39 -7.84
N ALA A 141 10.62 17.59 -7.45
CA ALA A 141 10.88 16.29 -8.08
C ALA A 141 9.66 15.35 -8.00
N VAL A 142 9.06 15.23 -6.81
CA VAL A 142 7.90 14.39 -6.54
C VAL A 142 6.65 14.91 -7.27
N THR A 143 6.48 16.22 -7.38
CA THR A 143 5.40 16.81 -8.20
C THR A 143 5.55 16.45 -9.68
N TRP A 144 6.76 16.56 -10.24
CA TRP A 144 7.01 16.16 -11.64
C TRP A 144 6.77 14.67 -11.86
N ILE A 145 7.16 13.81 -10.91
CA ILE A 145 6.85 12.39 -10.94
C ILE A 145 5.33 12.16 -10.93
N ALA A 146 4.58 12.91 -10.13
CA ALA A 146 3.13 12.78 -10.07
C ALA A 146 2.44 13.22 -11.36
N VAL A 147 2.91 14.30 -12.00
CA VAL A 147 2.45 14.73 -13.33
C VAL A 147 2.77 13.67 -14.38
N ALA A 148 3.98 13.11 -14.35
CA ALA A 148 4.36 12.01 -15.26
C ALA A 148 3.48 10.77 -15.04
N TRP A 149 3.19 10.41 -13.78
CA TRP A 149 2.30 9.30 -13.45
C TRP A 149 0.89 9.52 -14.02
N PHE A 150 0.30 10.71 -13.87
CA PHE A 150 -0.99 11.06 -14.47
C PHE A 150 -0.98 10.91 -16.00
N LEU A 151 0.04 11.45 -16.67
CA LEU A 151 0.19 11.33 -18.12
C LEU A 151 0.32 9.86 -18.56
N MET A 152 1.08 9.05 -17.81
CA MET A 152 1.21 7.62 -18.07
C MET A 152 -0.12 6.88 -17.85
N THR A 153 -0.93 7.25 -16.85
CA THR A 153 -2.26 6.65 -16.65
C THR A 153 -3.16 6.88 -17.85
N PHE A 154 -3.13 8.09 -18.44
CA PHE A 154 -3.89 8.40 -19.65
C PHE A 154 -3.48 7.52 -20.83
N VAL A 155 -2.17 7.37 -21.06
CA VAL A 155 -1.64 6.46 -22.09
C VAL A 155 -2.02 5.00 -21.81
N ASN A 156 -1.91 4.55 -20.55
CA ASN A 156 -2.26 3.17 -20.17
C ASN A 156 -3.75 2.87 -20.41
N LEU A 157 -4.64 3.82 -20.12
CA LEU A 157 -6.07 3.68 -20.37
C LEU A 157 -6.39 3.65 -21.88
N TYR A 158 -5.73 4.51 -22.66
CA TYR A 158 -5.85 4.50 -24.12
C TYR A 158 -5.42 3.15 -24.71
N MET A 159 -4.27 2.64 -24.29
CA MET A 159 -3.77 1.32 -24.68
C MET A 159 -4.74 0.19 -24.33
N ALA A 160 -5.32 0.23 -23.12
CA ALA A 160 -6.30 -0.76 -22.69
C ALA A 160 -7.58 -0.73 -23.54
N ARG A 161 -8.04 0.46 -23.96
CA ARG A 161 -9.17 0.61 -24.90
C ARG A 161 -8.84 0.07 -26.28
N ALA A 162 -7.65 0.36 -26.80
CA ALA A 162 -7.20 -0.17 -28.09
C ALA A 162 -7.09 -1.70 -28.08
N GLU A 163 -6.54 -2.30 -27.01
CA GLU A 163 -6.50 -3.76 -26.82
C GLU A 163 -7.92 -4.35 -26.77
N LYS A 164 -8.86 -3.73 -26.04
CA LYS A 164 -10.27 -4.18 -25.96
C LYS A 164 -10.98 -4.06 -27.32
N ALA A 165 -10.72 -3.00 -28.08
CA ALA A 165 -11.25 -2.84 -29.44
C ALA A 165 -10.71 -3.95 -30.36
N LYS A 166 -9.39 -4.20 -30.36
CA LYS A 166 -8.78 -5.28 -31.16
C LYS A 166 -9.33 -6.66 -30.79
N ALA A 167 -9.51 -6.93 -29.50
CA ALA A 167 -10.09 -8.19 -29.02
C ALA A 167 -11.55 -8.37 -29.46
N ARG A 168 -12.35 -7.28 -29.45
CA ARG A 168 -13.73 -7.29 -29.97
C ARG A 168 -13.73 -7.58 -31.47
N HIS A 169 -12.93 -6.87 -32.27
CA HIS A 169 -12.83 -7.15 -33.72
C HIS A 169 -12.39 -8.58 -34.01
N ALA A 170 -11.42 -9.12 -33.25
CA ALA A 170 -11.00 -10.51 -33.41
C ALA A 170 -12.09 -11.53 -33.03
N MET A 171 -12.92 -11.22 -32.02
CA MET A 171 -14.09 -12.04 -31.66
C MET A 171 -15.17 -11.94 -32.75
N THR A 172 -15.49 -10.74 -33.22
CA THR A 172 -16.45 -10.54 -34.31
C THR A 172 -16.01 -11.27 -35.58
N ALA A 173 -14.74 -11.15 -35.97
CA ALA A 173 -14.18 -11.87 -37.11
C ALA A 173 -14.26 -13.40 -36.93
N LYS A 174 -14.00 -13.91 -35.72
CA LYS A 174 -14.17 -15.34 -35.41
C LYS A 174 -15.63 -15.79 -35.48
N ASN A 175 -16.56 -14.97 -34.99
CA ASN A 175 -17.99 -15.26 -35.02
C ASN A 175 -18.52 -15.25 -36.46
N ILE A 176 -18.09 -14.29 -37.30
CA ILE A 176 -18.42 -14.24 -38.73
C ILE A 176 -17.86 -15.48 -39.44
N ALA A 177 -16.57 -15.79 -39.27
CA ALA A 177 -15.96 -17.00 -39.86
C ALA A 177 -16.52 -18.34 -39.33
N GLN A 178 -17.22 -18.32 -38.20
CA GLN A 178 -17.97 -19.46 -37.70
C GLN A 178 -19.36 -19.54 -38.33
N TYR A 179 -20.02 -18.40 -38.54
CA TYR A 179 -21.31 -18.31 -39.22
C TYR A 179 -21.20 -18.74 -40.69
N ASP A 180 -20.21 -18.23 -41.42
CA ASP A 180 -19.94 -18.62 -42.83
C ASP A 180 -19.75 -20.13 -42.97
N ARG A 181 -18.97 -20.75 -42.06
CA ARG A 181 -18.77 -22.21 -42.05
C ARG A 181 -20.05 -23.00 -41.81
N LEU A 182 -20.95 -22.48 -40.98
CA LEU A 182 -22.27 -23.10 -40.75
C LEU A 182 -23.20 -22.93 -41.96
N GLN A 183 -23.11 -21.80 -42.66
CA GLN A 183 -23.89 -21.51 -43.85
C GLN A 183 -23.45 -22.39 -45.03
N ASP A 184 -22.14 -22.57 -45.22
CA ASP A 184 -21.58 -23.50 -46.22
C ASP A 184 -22.04 -24.94 -45.99
N HIS A 185 -22.10 -25.39 -44.72
CA HIS A 185 -22.63 -26.73 -44.39
C HIS A 185 -24.13 -26.86 -44.69
N ARG A 186 -24.90 -25.77 -44.57
CA ARG A 186 -26.34 -25.76 -44.86
C ARG A 186 -26.61 -25.82 -46.37
N TRP A 187 -25.88 -25.04 -47.17
CA TRP A 187 -26.02 -25.06 -48.64
C TRP A 187 -25.42 -26.31 -49.31
N SER A 188 -24.41 -26.93 -48.68
CA SER A 188 -23.87 -28.22 -49.14
C SER A 188 -24.83 -29.40 -48.90
N ALA A 189 -25.78 -29.27 -47.96
CA ALA A 189 -26.77 -30.32 -47.67
C ALA A 189 -28.00 -30.26 -48.59
N GLU A 190 -28.34 -29.09 -49.14
CA GLU A 190 -29.51 -28.90 -50.01
C GLU A 190 -29.22 -29.09 -51.51
N SER A 191 -27.95 -29.09 -51.93
CA SER A 191 -27.55 -29.35 -53.33
C SER A 191 -27.51 -30.85 -53.71
N GLY A 192 -27.90 -31.75 -52.79
CA GLY A 192 -27.89 -33.20 -52.99
C GLY A 192 -29.24 -33.87 -53.26
N LEU A 193 -30.34 -33.13 -53.43
CA LEU A 193 -31.67 -33.74 -53.63
C LEU A 193 -32.30 -33.33 -54.96
N ASP A 194 -32.01 -34.11 -55.99
CA ASP A 194 -32.75 -34.10 -57.25
C ASP A 194 -33.76 -35.26 -57.28
N SER A 195 -35.04 -34.89 -57.41
CA SER A 195 -36.20 -35.60 -57.98
C SER A 195 -36.35 -37.13 -57.87
N ALA A 196 -37.29 -37.60 -57.03
CA ALA A 196 -38.44 -38.45 -57.42
C ALA A 196 -39.30 -38.92 -56.20
N THR A 197 -40.54 -38.38 -56.11
CA THR A 197 -41.85 -39.08 -55.91
C THR A 197 -41.86 -40.51 -55.34
N LEU A 198 -42.75 -40.98 -54.45
CA LEU A 198 -44.05 -40.57 -53.90
C LEU A 198 -44.41 -41.61 -52.80
N CYS A 199 -45.10 -41.22 -51.72
CA CYS A 199 -46.36 -41.84 -51.23
C CYS A 199 -46.62 -41.68 -49.71
N SER A 200 -47.78 -41.08 -49.44
CA SER A 200 -48.80 -41.47 -48.46
C SER A 200 -48.71 -41.00 -46.99
N GLY A 201 -49.56 -40.00 -46.70
CA GLY A 201 -50.40 -39.89 -45.48
C GLY A 201 -49.68 -39.49 -44.18
N SER A 202 -50.17 -38.59 -43.32
CA SER A 202 -51.49 -38.00 -43.15
C SER A 202 -51.43 -36.95 -42.02
N ARG A 203 -52.37 -35.98 -42.06
CA ARG A 203 -52.88 -35.08 -40.98
C ARG A 203 -52.06 -33.86 -40.51
N SER A 204 -52.64 -32.70 -40.79
CA SER A 204 -52.42 -31.31 -40.30
C SER A 204 -52.80 -31.10 -38.81
N PRO A 205 -52.86 -29.86 -38.22
CA PRO A 205 -52.29 -28.54 -38.57
C PRO A 205 -51.68 -27.76 -37.36
N SER A 206 -50.91 -26.68 -37.59
CA SER A 206 -51.23 -25.28 -37.18
C SER A 206 -49.99 -24.36 -37.12
N SER A 207 -50.12 -23.21 -37.79
CA SER A 207 -49.67 -21.85 -37.43
C SER A 207 -48.22 -21.62 -36.98
N ASP A 208 -47.42 -20.92 -37.77
CA ASP A 208 -47.37 -19.45 -37.70
C ASP A 208 -46.54 -18.85 -38.84
N SER A 209 -47.03 -17.73 -39.34
CA SER A 209 -46.53 -16.99 -40.50
C SER A 209 -45.36 -16.08 -40.16
N VAL A 210 -44.27 -16.15 -40.95
CA VAL A 210 -43.28 -15.07 -41.09
C VAL A 210 -43.07 -14.85 -42.60
N PRO A 211 -43.14 -13.61 -43.11
CA PRO A 211 -43.20 -13.34 -44.54
C PRO A 211 -41.83 -13.53 -45.24
N PRO A 212 -41.81 -13.87 -46.54
CA PRO A 212 -40.58 -14.12 -47.26
C PRO A 212 -39.98 -12.80 -47.77
N HIS A 213 -38.83 -12.40 -47.23
CA HIS A 213 -37.99 -11.44 -47.95
C HIS A 213 -37.16 -12.20 -48.99
N LYS A 214 -37.52 -11.96 -50.26
CA LYS A 214 -36.77 -12.35 -51.45
C LYS A 214 -35.30 -11.97 -51.32
N PHE A 215 -34.43 -12.93 -51.61
CA PHE A 215 -33.02 -12.69 -51.92
C PHE A 215 -32.92 -12.53 -53.45
N GLU A 216 -32.59 -11.33 -53.91
CA GLU A 216 -32.03 -11.11 -55.25
C GLU A 216 -30.51 -11.25 -55.14
N ALA A 217 -29.90 -11.93 -56.11
CA ALA A 217 -28.46 -12.11 -56.28
C ALA A 217 -28.06 -11.46 -57.62
N PRO A 218 -26.77 -11.14 -57.82
CA PRO A 218 -26.25 -9.79 -57.95
C PRO A 218 -26.21 -9.31 -59.41
N ASP A 219 -26.48 -8.02 -59.63
CA ASP A 219 -26.01 -7.32 -60.81
C ASP A 219 -24.74 -6.55 -60.44
N GLU A 220 -23.67 -6.84 -61.17
CA GLU A 220 -22.40 -6.12 -61.14
C GLU A 220 -22.63 -4.68 -61.63
N GLU A 221 -22.53 -3.68 -60.75
CA GLU A 221 -22.22 -2.32 -61.18
C GLU A 221 -21.42 -1.57 -60.13
N HIS A 222 -20.32 -0.96 -60.57
CA HIS A 222 -19.46 -0.06 -59.80
C HIS A 222 -20.28 1.10 -59.20
N GLY A 223 -20.13 1.33 -57.90
CA GLY A 223 -20.62 2.56 -57.27
C GLY A 223 -20.41 2.57 -55.76
N ASP A 224 -19.33 3.24 -55.34
CA ASP A 224 -19.08 3.91 -54.06
C ASP A 224 -19.73 3.32 -52.79
N ASP A 225 -18.88 2.71 -51.95
CA ASP A 225 -19.17 2.36 -50.56
C ASP A 225 -19.47 3.64 -49.74
N GLU A 226 -20.74 4.05 -49.66
CA GLU A 226 -21.21 4.98 -48.64
C GLU A 226 -21.47 4.24 -47.32
N ASP A 227 -20.67 4.64 -46.33
CA ASP A 227 -20.83 4.53 -44.88
C ASP A 227 -22.16 3.97 -44.35
N LEU A 228 -22.10 2.75 -43.81
CA LEU A 228 -23.03 2.26 -42.79
C LEU A 228 -22.26 1.99 -41.49
N GLU A 229 -21.64 3.03 -40.94
CA GLU A 229 -21.32 3.07 -39.52
C GLU A 229 -22.57 3.44 -38.74
N SER A 230 -22.99 2.55 -37.85
CA SER A 230 -24.03 2.77 -36.86
C SER A 230 -23.72 4.01 -36.01
N GLU A 231 -24.38 5.12 -36.33
CA GLU A 231 -24.49 6.33 -35.53
C GLU A 231 -25.17 6.03 -34.18
N GLU A 232 -24.43 5.54 -33.19
CA GLU A 232 -24.80 5.72 -31.78
C GLU A 232 -23.61 5.57 -30.83
N GLN A 233 -22.52 6.32 -31.06
CA GLN A 233 -21.52 6.63 -30.01
C GLN A 233 -20.58 7.81 -30.36
N GLY A 234 -21.04 8.78 -31.15
CA GLY A 234 -20.23 9.90 -31.66
C GLY A 234 -20.30 11.19 -30.84
N PHE A 235 -19.84 11.22 -29.58
CA PHE A 235 -19.68 12.50 -28.87
C PHE A 235 -18.25 12.83 -28.39
N ILE A 236 -17.26 11.94 -28.56
CA ILE A 236 -15.86 12.21 -28.14
C ILE A 236 -14.81 11.85 -29.22
N GLN A 237 -15.23 11.48 -30.44
CA GLN A 237 -14.34 10.83 -31.41
C GLN A 237 -13.69 11.77 -32.45
N ASN A 238 -13.50 13.05 -32.13
CA ASN A 238 -12.87 14.04 -33.03
C ASN A 238 -11.94 15.03 -32.30
N ASN A 239 -11.21 14.60 -31.28
CA ASN A 239 -10.25 15.46 -30.58
C ASN A 239 -8.84 15.37 -31.22
N PRO A 240 -8.12 16.47 -31.50
CA PRO A 240 -6.72 16.44 -31.98
C PRO A 240 -5.78 15.55 -31.16
N VAL A 241 -6.07 15.35 -29.87
CA VAL A 241 -5.35 14.43 -28.98
C VAL A 241 -5.50 12.98 -29.43
N ASP A 242 -6.69 12.57 -29.86
CA ASP A 242 -6.96 11.21 -30.34
C ASP A 242 -6.26 10.95 -31.68
N ARG A 243 -6.26 11.95 -32.59
CA ARG A 243 -5.53 11.90 -33.86
C ARG A 243 -4.00 11.84 -33.66
N PHE A 244 -3.47 12.51 -32.64
CA PHE A 244 -2.04 12.46 -32.31
C PHE A 244 -1.65 11.10 -31.70
N LEU A 245 -2.46 10.58 -30.80
CA LEU A 245 -2.22 9.29 -30.13
C LEU A 245 -2.37 8.13 -31.11
N SER A 246 -3.43 8.11 -31.92
CA SER A 246 -3.64 7.07 -32.94
C SER A 246 -2.48 7.01 -33.94
N ARG A 247 -1.80 8.13 -34.20
CA ARG A 247 -0.64 8.19 -35.12
C ARG A 247 0.68 7.76 -34.48
N LYS A 248 0.89 8.00 -33.17
CA LYS A 248 2.18 7.72 -32.49
C LYS A 248 2.20 6.45 -31.64
N VAL A 249 1.07 6.09 -31.04
CA VAL A 249 0.96 4.93 -30.14
C VAL A 249 1.19 3.59 -30.85
N PRO A 250 0.65 3.35 -32.07
CA PRO A 250 0.98 2.13 -32.83
C PRO A 250 2.46 2.06 -33.22
N ARG A 251 3.15 3.20 -33.34
CA ARG A 251 4.58 3.27 -33.70
C ARG A 251 5.50 2.87 -32.54
N ILE A 252 4.99 2.92 -31.30
CA ILE A 252 5.68 2.48 -30.07
C ILE A 252 5.35 1.00 -29.77
N SER A 253 4.45 0.35 -30.52
CA SER A 253 3.92 -0.98 -30.23
C SER A 253 4.84 -2.16 -30.64
N SER A 254 6.13 -2.09 -30.30
CA SER A 254 6.87 -3.35 -30.11
C SER A 254 6.39 -3.97 -28.79
N GLY A 255 6.13 -5.28 -28.78
CA GLY A 255 5.62 -5.96 -27.57
C GLY A 255 6.52 -5.71 -26.34
N ARG A 256 7.84 -5.58 -26.54
CA ARG A 256 8.82 -5.28 -25.49
C ARG A 256 8.69 -3.88 -24.89
N ALA A 257 8.50 -2.85 -25.73
CA ALA A 257 8.33 -1.47 -25.24
C ALA A 257 7.06 -1.30 -24.42
N LEU A 258 5.98 -1.98 -24.81
CA LEU A 258 4.71 -1.98 -24.09
C LEU A 258 4.83 -2.69 -22.72
N THR A 259 5.54 -3.81 -22.66
CA THR A 259 5.86 -4.47 -21.39
C THR A 259 6.72 -3.57 -20.50
N ALA A 260 7.77 -2.94 -21.05
CA ALA A 260 8.61 -2.02 -20.30
C ALA A 260 7.81 -0.83 -19.74
N PHE A 261 6.93 -0.23 -20.54
CA PHE A 261 6.02 0.82 -20.10
C PHE A 261 5.11 0.35 -18.96
N LYS A 262 4.45 -0.82 -19.08
CA LYS A 262 3.58 -1.37 -18.04
C LYS A 262 4.36 -1.62 -16.73
N VAL A 263 5.60 -2.09 -16.82
CA VAL A 263 6.48 -2.27 -15.66
C VAL A 263 6.80 -0.93 -15.01
N VAL A 264 7.30 0.06 -15.76
CA VAL A 264 7.65 1.39 -15.23
C VAL A 264 6.43 2.08 -14.62
N PHE A 265 5.29 2.06 -15.31
CA PHE A 265 4.03 2.62 -14.81
C PHE A 265 3.63 1.98 -13.47
N THR A 266 3.64 0.64 -13.41
CA THR A 266 3.31 -0.09 -12.18
C THR A 266 4.30 0.24 -11.07
N SER A 267 5.60 0.29 -11.35
CA SER A 267 6.62 0.64 -10.36
C SER A 267 6.41 2.03 -9.78
N ILE A 268 6.22 3.06 -10.63
CA ILE A 268 5.95 4.43 -10.17
C ILE A 268 4.69 4.45 -9.30
N GLU A 269 3.59 3.88 -9.79
CA GLU A 269 2.30 3.87 -9.07
C GLU A 269 2.38 3.20 -7.70
N ARG A 270 3.13 2.10 -7.57
CA ARG A 270 3.29 1.41 -6.28
C ARG A 270 4.22 2.14 -5.32
N CYS A 271 5.15 2.94 -5.82
CA CYS A 271 6.06 3.74 -5.00
C CYS A 271 5.44 5.09 -4.57
N MET A 272 4.41 5.59 -5.26
CA MET A 272 3.78 6.88 -4.96
C MET A 272 3.35 7.06 -3.49
N PRO A 273 2.68 6.10 -2.82
CA PRO A 273 2.35 6.25 -1.40
C PRO A 273 3.57 6.39 -0.49
N VAL A 274 4.66 5.67 -0.80
CA VAL A 274 5.93 5.75 -0.04
C VAL A 274 6.60 7.12 -0.27
N LEU A 275 6.59 7.62 -1.51
CA LEU A 275 7.10 8.97 -1.82
C LEU A 275 6.29 10.05 -1.09
N GLY A 276 4.96 9.90 -1.01
CA GLY A 276 4.10 10.78 -0.22
C GLY A 276 4.46 10.78 1.26
N PHE A 277 4.65 9.60 1.84
CA PHE A 277 5.09 9.44 3.23
C PHE A 277 6.43 10.13 3.49
N VAL A 278 7.44 9.90 2.65
CA VAL A 278 8.76 10.57 2.78
C VAL A 278 8.63 12.09 2.63
N SER A 279 7.78 12.55 1.71
CA SER A 279 7.54 13.98 1.50
C SER A 279 6.88 14.63 2.71
N LEU A 280 5.86 14.01 3.30
CA LEU A 280 5.20 14.51 4.52
C LEU A 280 6.15 14.51 5.72
N LEU A 281 6.94 13.45 5.92
CA LEU A 281 7.94 13.40 6.99
C LEU A 281 8.98 14.50 6.84
N SER A 282 9.53 14.68 5.63
CA SER A 282 10.51 15.75 5.37
C SER A 282 9.92 17.15 5.56
N GLY A 283 8.62 17.33 5.27
CA GLY A 283 7.90 18.57 5.56
C GLY A 283 7.80 18.83 7.06
N GLY A 284 7.51 17.80 7.86
CA GLY A 284 7.54 17.88 9.33
C GLY A 284 8.93 18.23 9.87
N VAL A 285 9.99 17.67 9.29
CA VAL A 285 11.39 17.99 9.63
C VAL A 285 11.70 19.48 9.37
N VAL A 286 11.32 20.00 8.20
CA VAL A 286 11.52 21.41 7.86
C VAL A 286 10.65 22.33 8.70
N PHE A 287 9.39 21.96 8.96
CA PHE A 287 8.50 22.77 9.78
C PHE A 287 8.97 22.88 11.23
N GLY A 288 9.38 21.76 11.83
CA GLY A 288 9.95 21.72 13.19
C GLY A 288 11.39 22.22 13.28
N GLY A 289 12.09 22.32 12.15
CA GLY A 289 13.49 22.75 12.10
C GLY A 289 14.46 21.77 12.77
N ILE A 290 14.16 20.48 12.74
CA ILE A 290 14.97 19.39 13.29
C ILE A 290 15.92 18.81 12.21
N TYR A 291 16.90 17.99 12.61
CA TYR A 291 17.84 17.29 11.71
C TYR A 291 18.82 18.22 10.98
N ARG A 292 19.28 19.25 11.69
CA ARG A 292 20.30 20.19 11.18
C ARG A 292 21.71 19.63 11.36
N ASP A 293 22.61 19.99 10.45
CA ASP A 293 24.03 19.63 10.50
C ASP A 293 24.27 18.13 10.72
N ARG A 294 25.02 17.73 11.76
CA ARG A 294 25.32 16.31 12.05
C ARG A 294 24.13 15.55 12.64
N LEU A 295 23.09 16.23 13.10
CA LEU A 295 21.92 15.59 13.71
C LEU A 295 21.05 14.88 12.66
N ILE A 296 21.27 15.18 11.37
CA ILE A 296 20.67 14.45 10.26
C ILE A 296 20.97 12.95 10.29
N PHE A 297 22.13 12.52 10.78
CA PHE A 297 22.46 11.08 10.84
C PHE A 297 21.60 10.35 11.86
N SER A 298 21.41 10.94 13.05
CA SER A 298 20.52 10.41 14.08
C SER A 298 19.06 10.40 13.60
N GLY A 299 18.63 11.50 12.98
CA GLY A 299 17.29 11.66 12.43
C GLY A 299 16.97 10.68 11.31
N MET A 300 17.89 10.53 10.34
CA MET A 300 17.73 9.57 9.24
C MET A 300 17.74 8.13 9.72
N ALA A 301 18.56 7.78 10.72
CA ALA A 301 18.56 6.45 11.29
C ALA A 301 17.19 6.10 11.89
N HIS A 302 16.62 6.99 12.72
CA HIS A 302 15.29 6.78 13.31
C HIS A 302 14.17 6.84 12.27
N GLY A 303 14.23 7.81 11.35
CA GLY A 303 13.26 8.00 10.28
C GLY A 303 13.16 6.79 9.34
N VAL A 304 14.30 6.28 8.86
CA VAL A 304 14.33 5.10 7.98
C VAL A 304 13.95 3.83 8.74
N LYS A 305 14.56 3.58 9.91
CA LYS A 305 14.27 2.36 10.70
C LYS A 305 12.80 2.33 11.13
N GLY A 306 12.27 3.41 11.70
CA GLY A 306 10.87 3.52 12.07
C GLY A 306 9.91 3.48 10.88
N GLY A 307 10.29 4.09 9.75
CA GLY A 307 9.52 4.03 8.50
C GLY A 307 9.39 2.62 7.92
N ILE A 308 10.44 1.78 8.02
CA ILE A 308 10.38 0.37 7.62
C ILE A 308 9.32 -0.37 8.44
N PHE A 309 9.31 -0.21 9.76
CA PHE A 309 8.32 -0.87 10.63
C PHE A 309 6.90 -0.33 10.40
N PHE A 310 6.75 0.97 10.16
CA PHE A 310 5.47 1.58 9.79
C PHE A 310 4.87 0.93 8.53
N TRP A 311 5.66 0.86 7.44
CA TRP A 311 5.21 0.24 6.19
C TRP A 311 5.05 -1.26 6.30
N TYR A 312 5.86 -1.94 7.12
CA TYR A 312 5.68 -3.35 7.41
C TYR A 312 4.35 -3.62 8.15
N GLY A 313 3.94 -2.73 9.05
CA GLY A 313 2.62 -2.79 9.69
C GLY A 313 1.47 -2.58 8.70
N ILE A 314 1.59 -1.63 7.76
CA ILE A 314 0.62 -1.44 6.67
C ILE A 314 0.56 -2.69 5.77
N LEU A 315 1.72 -3.28 5.43
CA LEU A 315 1.79 -4.51 4.64
C LEU A 315 1.09 -5.66 5.37
N THR A 316 1.33 -5.79 6.68
CA THR A 316 0.72 -6.81 7.54
C THR A 316 -0.81 -6.66 7.57
N LEU A 317 -1.32 -5.43 7.72
CA LEU A 317 -2.74 -5.14 7.62
C LEU A 317 -3.29 -5.46 6.22
N GLY A 318 -2.54 -5.11 5.17
CA GLY A 318 -2.87 -5.44 3.79
C GLY A 318 -3.01 -6.95 3.57
N ARG A 319 -2.07 -7.75 4.08
CA ARG A 319 -2.13 -9.22 4.06
C ARG A 319 -3.41 -9.72 4.72
N TRP A 320 -3.77 -9.19 5.90
CA TRP A 320 -5.02 -9.53 6.58
C TRP A 320 -6.26 -9.20 5.73
N MET A 321 -6.28 -8.06 5.04
CA MET A 321 -7.40 -7.67 4.15
C MET A 321 -7.49 -8.47 2.84
N GLY A 322 -6.46 -9.25 2.48
CA GLY A 322 -6.42 -10.03 1.25
C GLY A 322 -5.46 -9.53 0.19
N ALA A 323 -4.57 -8.59 0.49
CA ALA A 323 -3.49 -8.22 -0.41
C ALA A 323 -2.63 -9.46 -0.73
N PHE A 324 -2.27 -9.63 -2.00
CA PHE A 324 -1.38 -10.70 -2.45
C PHE A 324 -1.90 -12.13 -2.18
N SER A 325 -3.23 -12.31 -2.17
CA SER A 325 -3.88 -13.64 -2.10
C SER A 325 -3.41 -14.58 -3.21
N ASP A 326 -3.09 -14.03 -4.39
CA ASP A 326 -2.60 -14.77 -5.55
C ASP A 326 -1.21 -15.41 -5.30
N PHE A 327 -0.48 -14.93 -4.30
CA PHE A 327 0.85 -15.43 -3.91
C PHE A 327 0.79 -16.30 -2.64
N GLY A 328 -0.38 -16.44 -2.02
CA GLY A 328 -0.54 -17.12 -0.73
C GLY A 328 -0.11 -16.27 0.48
N TRP A 329 0.06 -14.96 0.32
CA TRP A 329 0.56 -14.07 1.39
C TRP A 329 -0.55 -13.58 2.32
N ALA A 330 -1.82 -13.74 1.91
CA ALA A 330 -2.99 -13.31 2.66
C ALA A 330 -3.46 -14.34 3.70
N TRP A 331 -2.54 -15.10 4.29
CA TRP A 331 -2.84 -16.19 5.22
C TRP A 331 -3.79 -17.26 4.62
N ASN A 332 -3.70 -17.45 3.30
CA ASN A 332 -4.55 -18.32 2.50
C ASN A 332 -3.74 -19.44 1.84
N VAL A 333 -4.42 -20.47 1.34
CA VAL A 333 -3.75 -21.52 0.56
C VAL A 333 -3.17 -20.92 -0.73
N LYS A 334 -1.88 -21.16 -0.99
CA LYS A 334 -1.21 -20.65 -2.18
C LYS A 334 -1.80 -21.30 -3.46
N PRO A 335 -2.39 -20.51 -4.38
CA PRO A 335 -2.92 -21.06 -5.63
C PRO A 335 -1.79 -21.52 -6.56
N ARG A 336 -2.08 -22.55 -7.37
CA ARG A 336 -1.13 -23.17 -8.32
C ARG A 336 -1.59 -22.96 -9.77
N GLN A 337 -0.72 -23.32 -10.72
CA GLN A 337 -1.09 -23.40 -12.14
C GLN A 337 -2.27 -24.36 -12.33
N PRO A 338 -3.25 -24.06 -13.21
CA PRO A 338 -3.33 -22.92 -14.15
C PRO A 338 -4.05 -21.66 -13.59
N MET A 339 -4.47 -21.63 -12.32
CA MET A 339 -5.28 -20.54 -11.77
C MET A 339 -4.57 -19.19 -11.69
N VAL A 340 -3.25 -19.20 -11.44
CA VAL A 340 -2.40 -18.01 -11.37
C VAL A 340 -1.24 -18.11 -12.36
N SER A 341 -0.53 -17.02 -12.62
CA SER A 341 0.62 -17.01 -13.53
C SER A 341 1.81 -17.86 -13.03
N ARG A 342 2.74 -18.25 -13.93
CA ARG A 342 3.89 -19.10 -13.55
C ARG A 342 4.81 -18.39 -12.58
N PHE A 343 4.91 -17.07 -12.74
CA PHE A 343 5.64 -16.20 -11.83
C PHE A 343 5.00 -16.19 -10.43
N ALA A 344 3.68 -15.95 -10.35
CA ALA A 344 2.94 -15.95 -9.09
C ALA A 344 3.05 -17.29 -8.33
N ALA A 345 2.96 -18.40 -9.05
CA ALA A 345 3.11 -19.74 -8.47
C ALA A 345 4.53 -20.01 -7.94
N ARG A 346 5.57 -19.37 -8.48
CA ARG A 346 6.98 -19.55 -8.06
C ARG A 346 7.44 -18.60 -6.96
N LEU A 347 6.69 -17.53 -6.67
CA LEU A 347 7.06 -16.57 -5.64
C LEU A 347 7.23 -17.25 -4.26
N PRO A 348 8.24 -16.87 -3.47
CA PRO A 348 8.45 -17.42 -2.14
C PRO A 348 7.31 -17.02 -1.18
N SER A 349 7.24 -17.69 -0.02
CA SER A 349 6.31 -17.34 1.05
C SER A 349 6.59 -15.93 1.59
N ALA A 350 5.59 -15.30 2.19
CA ALA A 350 5.76 -13.99 2.81
C ALA A 350 6.86 -14.03 3.89
N GLU A 351 6.89 -15.08 4.72
CA GLU A 351 7.87 -15.20 5.79
C GLU A 351 9.31 -15.42 5.29
N PHE A 352 9.49 -16.04 4.11
CA PHE A 352 10.80 -16.08 3.44
C PHE A 352 11.25 -14.68 3.04
N VAL A 353 10.35 -13.87 2.46
CA VAL A 353 10.66 -12.49 2.07
C VAL A 353 10.97 -11.64 3.30
N GLU A 354 10.21 -11.78 4.38
CA GLU A 354 10.47 -11.09 5.65
C GLU A 354 11.84 -11.48 6.22
N SER A 355 12.17 -12.78 6.21
CA SER A 355 13.48 -13.29 6.62
C SER A 355 14.62 -12.77 5.74
N PHE A 356 14.41 -12.69 4.43
CA PHE A 356 15.37 -12.13 3.48
C PHE A 356 15.62 -10.63 3.72
N VAL A 357 14.57 -9.85 3.99
CA VAL A 357 14.70 -8.41 4.29
C VAL A 357 15.49 -8.21 5.60
N ILE A 358 15.19 -8.99 6.64
CA ILE A 358 15.93 -8.97 7.91
C ILE A 358 17.40 -9.34 7.70
N TRP A 359 17.67 -10.39 6.93
CA TRP A 359 19.02 -10.81 6.58
C TRP A 359 19.78 -9.73 5.82
N LEU A 360 19.17 -9.16 4.77
CA LEU A 360 19.79 -8.13 3.92
C LEU A 360 20.07 -6.87 4.73
N TYR A 361 19.14 -6.48 5.60
CA TYR A 361 19.32 -5.36 6.51
C TYR A 361 20.47 -5.63 7.49
N GLY A 362 20.54 -6.80 8.12
CA GLY A 362 21.65 -7.19 8.98
C GLY A 362 22.99 -7.16 8.26
N ALA A 363 23.07 -7.79 7.08
CA ALA A 363 24.30 -7.86 6.27
C ALA A 363 24.83 -6.48 5.85
N SER A 364 23.93 -5.55 5.53
CA SER A 364 24.31 -4.20 5.08
C SER A 364 24.66 -3.24 6.22
N ASN A 365 23.95 -3.32 7.36
CA ASN A 365 24.10 -2.34 8.44
C ASN A 365 25.32 -2.54 9.34
N VAL A 366 25.94 -3.73 9.36
CA VAL A 366 27.21 -3.97 10.11
C VAL A 366 28.26 -2.88 9.78
N PHE A 367 28.30 -2.43 8.52
CA PHE A 367 29.29 -1.46 8.05
C PHE A 367 28.85 0.00 8.19
N LEU A 368 27.55 0.26 8.40
CA LEU A 368 26.98 1.61 8.45
C LEU A 368 27.00 2.22 9.85
N GLU A 369 27.09 1.39 10.88
CA GLU A 369 26.92 1.82 12.27
C GLU A 369 28.06 2.73 12.77
N HIS A 370 29.28 2.56 12.24
CA HIS A 370 30.44 3.39 12.59
C HIS A 370 30.57 4.67 11.75
N LEU A 371 29.61 4.98 10.87
CA LEU A 371 29.71 6.15 9.99
C LEU A 371 29.71 7.48 10.75
N ASN A 372 28.98 7.57 11.87
CA ASN A 372 28.92 8.80 12.66
C ASN A 372 30.24 9.12 13.39
N ALA A 373 31.06 8.09 13.64
CA ALA A 373 32.33 8.16 14.34
C ALA A 373 33.52 7.72 13.46
N TRP A 374 33.41 7.86 12.14
CA TRP A 374 34.42 7.38 11.21
C TRP A 374 35.84 7.90 11.57
N GLY A 375 36.77 6.95 11.78
CA GLY A 375 38.15 7.25 12.17
C GLY A 375 38.39 7.41 13.67
N LYS A 376 37.37 7.20 14.52
CA LYS A 376 37.49 7.16 15.99
C LYS A 376 37.49 5.71 16.50
N PRO A 377 37.93 5.46 17.75
CA PRO A 377 37.78 4.15 18.36
C PRO A 377 36.30 3.75 18.49
N TRP A 378 36.02 2.46 18.39
CA TRP A 378 34.70 1.89 18.61
C TRP A 378 34.25 2.14 20.06
N SER A 379 33.06 2.70 20.22
CA SER A 379 32.42 2.88 21.53
C SER A 379 31.64 1.64 21.95
N ALA A 380 31.30 1.53 23.24
CA ALA A 380 30.43 0.45 23.72
C ALA A 380 29.07 0.45 23.01
N GLN A 381 28.51 1.63 22.73
CA GLN A 381 27.26 1.78 21.98
C GLN A 381 27.38 1.25 20.54
N ASP A 382 28.51 1.49 19.87
CA ASP A 382 28.74 0.96 18.52
C ASP A 382 28.78 -0.57 18.53
N LEU A 383 29.40 -1.18 19.55
CA LEU A 383 29.46 -2.63 19.72
C LEU A 383 28.09 -3.23 20.02
N GLU A 384 27.27 -2.56 20.83
CA GLU A 384 25.87 -2.96 21.06
C GLU A 384 25.06 -2.92 19.76
N HIS A 385 25.17 -1.85 18.97
CA HIS A 385 24.48 -1.76 17.70
C HIS A 385 24.97 -2.81 16.69
N ILE A 386 26.28 -3.10 16.62
CA ILE A 386 26.80 -4.23 15.81
C ILE A 386 26.16 -5.55 16.26
N SER A 387 26.05 -5.81 17.56
CA SER A 387 25.47 -7.06 18.06
C SER A 387 24.02 -7.28 17.56
N ILE A 388 23.25 -6.20 17.45
CA ILE A 388 21.90 -6.22 16.86
C ILE A 388 21.96 -6.58 15.37
N THR A 389 22.92 -6.03 14.62
CA THR A 389 23.07 -6.35 13.19
C THR A 389 23.44 -7.82 12.95
N ILE A 390 24.28 -8.41 13.82
CA ILE A 390 24.62 -9.84 13.77
C ILE A 390 23.38 -10.69 14.04
N MET A 391 22.56 -10.31 15.03
CA MET A 391 21.28 -10.98 15.31
C MET A 391 20.34 -10.95 14.11
N PHE A 392 20.24 -9.81 13.40
CA PHE A 392 19.44 -9.70 12.17
C PHE A 392 19.99 -10.59 11.06
N PHE A 393 21.31 -10.56 10.84
CA PHE A 393 21.95 -11.39 9.83
C PHE A 393 21.70 -12.88 10.07
N GLY A 394 22.01 -13.39 11.26
CA GLY A 394 21.83 -14.79 11.61
C GLY A 394 20.37 -15.22 11.66
N GLY A 395 19.50 -14.41 12.28
CA GLY A 395 18.08 -14.70 12.41
C GLY A 395 17.35 -14.72 11.06
N GLY A 396 17.66 -13.78 10.18
CA GLY A 396 17.13 -13.75 8.82
C GLY A 396 17.63 -14.92 7.97
N LEU A 397 18.91 -15.29 8.09
CA LEU A 397 19.46 -16.47 7.40
C LEU A 397 18.72 -17.75 7.82
N MET A 398 18.61 -18.00 9.13
CA MET A 398 17.89 -19.16 9.65
C MET A 398 16.43 -19.18 9.16
N GLY A 399 15.75 -18.03 9.16
CA GLY A 399 14.39 -17.92 8.65
C GLY A 399 14.27 -18.32 7.16
N MET A 400 15.23 -17.92 6.32
CA MET A 400 15.25 -18.35 4.92
C MET A 400 15.52 -19.86 4.76
N LEU A 401 16.38 -20.44 5.61
CA LEU A 401 16.69 -21.87 5.55
C LEU A 401 15.45 -22.72 5.87
N ILE A 402 14.67 -22.35 6.90
CA ILE A 402 13.44 -23.05 7.31
C ILE A 402 12.37 -23.01 6.20
N GLU A 403 12.26 -21.89 5.49
CA GLU A 403 11.27 -21.71 4.42
C GLU A 403 11.70 -22.32 3.06
N SER A 404 12.94 -22.79 2.95
CA SER A 404 13.46 -23.35 1.70
C SER A 404 12.93 -24.76 1.45
N ASN A 405 12.20 -24.94 0.35
CA ASN A 405 11.72 -26.27 -0.08
C ASN A 405 12.85 -27.27 -0.28
N LYS A 406 14.02 -26.84 -0.79
CA LYS A 406 15.16 -27.73 -1.01
C LYS A 406 15.69 -28.28 0.31
N ILE A 407 15.87 -27.40 1.30
CA ILE A 407 16.37 -27.77 2.62
C ILE A 407 15.36 -28.66 3.34
N ARG A 408 14.07 -28.33 3.26
CA ARG A 408 13.01 -29.18 3.80
C ARG A 408 12.98 -30.57 3.16
N ASN A 409 13.18 -30.68 1.84
CA ASN A 409 13.29 -31.98 1.18
C ASN A 409 14.50 -32.76 1.69
N HIS A 410 15.63 -32.09 1.95
CA HIS A 410 16.79 -32.73 2.56
C HIS A 410 16.49 -33.24 3.98
N PHE A 411 15.77 -32.48 4.80
CA PHE A 411 15.33 -32.93 6.13
C PHE A 411 14.39 -34.14 6.07
N ASN A 412 13.57 -34.25 5.02
CA ASN A 412 12.63 -35.34 4.85
C ASN A 412 13.21 -36.59 4.17
N THR A 413 14.47 -36.54 3.70
CA THR A 413 15.07 -37.62 2.88
C THR A 413 14.92 -38.99 3.52
N SER A 414 15.21 -39.11 4.83
CA SER A 414 15.10 -40.39 5.55
C SER A 414 13.69 -40.97 5.53
N VAL A 415 12.66 -40.14 5.71
CA VAL A 415 11.26 -40.56 5.66
C VAL A 415 10.82 -40.89 4.23
N SER A 416 11.26 -40.09 3.25
CA SER A 416 10.99 -40.34 1.84
C SER A 416 11.61 -41.66 1.36
N THR A 417 12.81 -42.00 1.81
CA THR A 417 13.44 -43.29 1.50
C THR A 417 12.65 -44.46 2.09
N TRP A 418 12.19 -44.37 3.34
CA TRP A 418 11.32 -45.42 3.93
C TRP A 418 10.00 -45.57 3.19
N GLN A 419 9.42 -44.46 2.73
CA GLN A 419 8.21 -44.46 1.92
C GLN A 419 8.43 -45.18 0.59
N GLU A 420 9.53 -44.88 -0.11
CA GLU A 420 9.90 -45.54 -1.37
C GLU A 420 10.12 -47.06 -1.20
N GLU A 421 10.84 -47.46 -0.15
CA GLU A 421 11.05 -48.88 0.19
C GLU A 421 9.72 -49.60 0.50
N THR A 422 8.83 -48.97 1.27
CA THR A 422 7.53 -49.56 1.63
C THR A 422 6.64 -49.74 0.40
N ILE A 423 6.63 -48.79 -0.53
CA ILE A 423 5.88 -48.88 -1.80
C ILE A 423 6.48 -49.97 -2.70
N GLN A 424 7.80 -50.16 -2.68
CA GLN A 424 8.48 -51.14 -3.52
C GLN A 424 8.28 -52.59 -3.04
N TYR A 425 8.21 -52.82 -1.73
CA TYR A 425 8.18 -54.17 -1.15
C TYR A 425 6.86 -54.55 -0.44
N GLY A 426 5.91 -53.62 -0.28
CA GLY A 426 4.66 -53.82 0.46
C GLY A 426 3.40 -53.69 -0.39
N ASP A 427 2.36 -54.43 0.00
CA ASP A 427 1.00 -54.34 -0.55
C ASP A 427 0.31 -53.14 0.11
N ALA A 428 0.28 -51.99 -0.59
CA ALA A 428 -0.13 -50.71 0.00
C ALA A 428 -1.64 -50.70 0.30
N VAL A 429 -2.01 -50.78 1.59
CA VAL A 429 -3.39 -50.60 2.05
C VAL A 429 -3.70 -49.10 2.11
N GLU A 430 -4.91 -48.68 1.70
CA GLU A 430 -5.35 -47.28 1.68
C GLU A 430 -5.11 -46.51 2.99
N LYS A 431 -5.17 -47.19 4.16
CA LYS A 431 -4.81 -46.61 5.46
C LYS A 431 -3.33 -46.20 5.60
N GLN A 432 -2.40 -46.94 4.99
CA GLN A 432 -0.98 -46.57 5.00
C GLN A 432 -0.75 -45.32 4.14
N GLN A 433 -1.55 -45.08 3.10
CA GLN A 433 -1.41 -43.91 2.23
C GLN A 433 -1.63 -42.59 3.00
N GLU A 434 -2.59 -42.56 3.93
CA GLU A 434 -2.81 -41.38 4.79
C GLU A 434 -1.66 -41.14 5.79
N GLU A 435 -0.96 -42.20 6.22
CA GLU A 435 0.20 -42.10 7.13
C GLU A 435 1.43 -41.50 6.43
N TRP A 436 1.56 -41.71 5.12
CA TRP A 436 2.63 -41.16 4.29
C TRP A 436 2.36 -39.74 3.76
N ASP A 437 1.16 -39.21 3.95
CA ASP A 437 0.81 -37.87 3.50
C ASP A 437 1.49 -36.78 4.35
N VAL A 438 1.98 -35.74 3.67
CA VAL A 438 2.61 -34.61 4.37
C VAL A 438 1.62 -33.89 5.30
N PRO A 439 2.08 -33.42 6.48
CA PRO A 439 1.21 -32.71 7.41
C PRO A 439 0.48 -31.53 6.76
N LYS A 440 -0.80 -31.32 7.10
CA LYS A 440 -1.61 -30.23 6.54
C LYS A 440 -1.01 -28.85 6.81
N THR A 441 -0.24 -28.69 7.89
CA THR A 441 0.49 -27.48 8.25
C THR A 441 1.54 -27.08 7.22
N TYR A 442 2.08 -28.02 6.42
CA TYR A 442 3.08 -27.74 5.38
C TYR A 442 2.55 -26.87 4.23
N LYS A 443 1.23 -26.69 4.16
CA LYS A 443 0.57 -25.80 3.19
C LYS A 443 0.69 -24.32 3.56
N THR A 444 1.05 -24.02 4.81
CA THR A 444 1.13 -22.66 5.36
C THR A 444 2.51 -22.44 5.96
N SER A 445 3.11 -21.29 5.68
CA SER A 445 4.36 -20.89 6.31
C SER A 445 4.08 -20.41 7.74
N LEU A 446 4.79 -20.98 8.71
CA LEU A 446 4.67 -20.69 10.15
C LEU A 446 6.06 -20.41 10.74
N ASN A 447 6.84 -19.56 10.06
CA ASN A 447 8.21 -19.27 10.47
C ASN A 447 8.24 -18.22 11.60
N PRO A 448 8.72 -18.57 12.81
CA PRO A 448 8.77 -17.65 13.93
C PRO A 448 9.95 -16.66 13.87
N MET A 449 10.94 -16.89 13.00
CA MET A 449 12.20 -16.14 13.00
C MET A 449 12.03 -14.62 12.82
N PRO A 450 11.21 -14.13 11.86
CA PRO A 450 10.99 -12.68 11.73
C PRO A 450 10.42 -12.05 13.00
N GLY A 451 9.40 -12.68 13.59
CA GLY A 451 8.79 -12.22 14.84
C GLY A 451 9.76 -12.25 16.02
N LEU A 452 10.57 -13.31 16.13
CA LEU A 452 11.58 -13.46 17.19
C LEU A 452 12.65 -12.37 17.12
N VAL A 453 13.22 -12.11 15.93
CA VAL A 453 14.25 -11.07 15.76
C VAL A 453 13.72 -9.69 16.14
N ILE A 454 12.48 -9.37 15.74
CA ILE A 454 11.84 -8.09 16.08
C ILE A 454 11.51 -8.03 17.58
N MET A 455 11.13 -9.14 18.21
CA MET A 455 10.93 -9.20 19.66
C MET A 455 12.22 -8.89 20.42
N LEU A 456 13.33 -9.51 20.01
CA LEU A 456 14.64 -9.32 20.64
C LEU A 456 15.17 -7.90 20.44
N LEU A 457 14.90 -7.29 19.27
CA LEU A 457 15.13 -5.87 19.05
C LEU A 457 14.35 -5.01 20.06
N GLY A 458 13.05 -5.28 20.21
CA GLY A 458 12.23 -4.56 21.18
C GLY A 458 12.71 -4.74 22.62
N MET A 459 13.10 -5.96 23.01
CA MET A 459 13.63 -6.25 24.35
C MET A 459 14.93 -5.51 24.65
N SER A 460 15.91 -5.58 23.73
CA SER A 460 17.22 -4.95 23.91
C SER A 460 17.11 -3.43 24.02
N MET A 461 16.30 -2.81 23.17
CA MET A 461 16.19 -1.34 23.10
C MET A 461 15.27 -0.76 24.18
N SER A 462 14.27 -1.52 24.67
CA SER A 462 13.48 -1.09 25.84
C SER A 462 14.27 -1.03 27.14
N GLY A 463 15.36 -1.81 27.26
CA GLY A 463 16.21 -1.84 28.44
C GLY A 463 17.36 -0.84 28.42
N HIS A 464 17.56 -0.12 27.31
CA HIS A 464 18.71 0.75 27.12
C HIS A 464 18.45 2.15 27.72
N HIS A 465 19.26 2.56 28.69
CA HIS A 465 19.21 3.91 29.27
C HIS A 465 19.66 4.96 28.25
N GLN A 466 18.85 5.99 28.04
CA GLN A 466 19.17 7.10 27.15
C GLN A 466 19.63 8.32 27.96
N HIS A 467 20.20 9.32 27.29
CA HIS A 467 20.65 10.56 27.94
C HIS A 467 19.53 11.34 28.65
N SER A 468 18.27 11.15 28.25
CA SER A 468 17.12 11.77 28.91
C SER A 468 16.05 10.75 29.28
N MET A 469 15.25 11.09 30.30
CA MET A 469 14.14 10.25 30.77
C MET A 469 13.05 10.13 29.71
N VAL A 470 12.74 11.22 28.98
CA VAL A 470 11.78 11.21 27.87
C VAL A 470 12.27 10.28 26.77
N SER A 471 13.55 10.35 26.38
CA SER A 471 14.13 9.44 25.40
C SER A 471 14.05 7.99 25.86
N THR A 472 14.42 7.70 27.12
CA THR A 472 14.36 6.35 27.69
C THR A 472 12.93 5.80 27.66
N MET A 473 11.95 6.62 28.01
CA MET A 473 10.54 6.22 28.00
C MET A 473 10.02 5.97 26.58
N LEU A 474 10.34 6.81 25.60
CA LEU A 474 9.98 6.59 24.19
C LEU A 474 10.60 5.29 23.64
N HIS A 475 11.87 5.01 23.99
CA HIS A 475 12.55 3.76 23.61
C HIS A 475 11.90 2.52 24.22
N SER A 476 11.53 2.63 25.50
CA SER A 476 10.74 1.59 26.17
C SER A 476 9.38 1.37 25.49
N GLN A 477 8.66 2.44 25.16
CA GLN A 477 7.34 2.37 24.52
C GLN A 477 7.38 1.66 23.15
N TRP A 478 8.25 2.09 22.22
CA TRP A 478 8.29 1.44 20.91
C TRP A 478 8.82 0.00 21.00
N GLY A 479 9.78 -0.28 21.88
CA GLY A 479 10.27 -1.65 22.08
C GLY A 479 9.21 -2.57 22.69
N ASN A 480 8.35 -2.06 23.57
CA ASN A 480 7.18 -2.77 24.08
C ASN A 480 6.16 -3.08 22.98
N LEU A 481 5.93 -2.15 22.05
CA LEU A 481 5.06 -2.38 20.90
C LEU A 481 5.62 -3.46 19.97
N PHE A 482 6.93 -3.50 19.72
CA PHE A 482 7.54 -4.57 18.92
C PHE A 482 7.46 -5.96 19.59
N LYS A 483 7.59 -6.02 20.92
CA LYS A 483 7.27 -7.24 21.67
C LYS A 483 5.80 -7.64 21.50
N GLY A 484 4.88 -6.67 21.58
CA GLY A 484 3.44 -6.87 21.34
C GLY A 484 3.16 -7.44 19.95
N PHE A 485 3.81 -6.91 18.91
CA PHE A 485 3.73 -7.44 17.56
C PHE A 485 4.14 -8.92 17.49
N ALA A 486 5.30 -9.26 18.06
CA ALA A 486 5.81 -10.62 17.98
C ALA A 486 4.92 -11.62 18.73
N MET A 487 4.38 -11.24 19.89
CA MET A 487 3.42 -12.06 20.63
C MET A 487 2.11 -12.25 19.84
N ALA A 488 1.60 -11.20 19.22
CA ALA A 488 0.40 -11.29 18.39
C ALA A 488 0.63 -12.17 17.15
N ARG A 489 1.79 -12.07 16.50
CA ARG A 489 2.18 -12.95 15.38
C ARG A 489 2.35 -14.40 15.83
N ALA A 490 2.94 -14.65 16.99
CA ALA A 490 3.04 -15.99 17.56
C ALA A 490 1.65 -16.60 17.81
N ALA A 491 0.71 -15.81 18.34
CA ALA A 491 -0.67 -16.24 18.49
C ALA A 491 -1.34 -16.54 17.13
N THR A 492 -1.08 -15.74 16.08
CA THR A 492 -1.49 -16.06 14.70
C THR A 492 -0.98 -17.44 14.28
N TYR A 493 0.29 -17.76 14.53
CA TYR A 493 0.85 -19.06 14.17
C TYR A 493 0.24 -20.21 14.96
N VAL A 494 -0.02 -20.04 16.26
CA VAL A 494 -0.73 -21.05 17.06
C VAL A 494 -2.13 -21.31 16.49
N LEU A 495 -2.88 -20.25 16.16
CA LEU A 495 -4.21 -20.38 15.56
C LEU A 495 -4.17 -21.11 14.21
N LEU A 496 -3.21 -20.78 13.35
CA LEU A 496 -3.05 -21.42 12.02
C LEU A 496 -2.49 -22.84 12.11
N TYR A 497 -1.73 -23.16 13.16
CA TYR A 497 -1.29 -24.52 13.44
C TYR A 497 -2.47 -25.41 13.86
N LEU A 498 -3.34 -24.89 14.73
CA LEU A 498 -4.54 -25.58 15.20
C LEU A 498 -5.62 -25.69 14.12
N ALA A 499 -5.81 -24.65 13.32
CA ALA A 499 -6.81 -24.59 12.25
C ALA A 499 -6.19 -24.07 10.93
N PRO A 500 -5.48 -24.93 10.18
CA PRO A 500 -4.85 -24.54 8.92
C PRO A 500 -5.86 -24.03 7.87
N PRO A 501 -5.47 -23.07 7.01
CA PRO A 501 -6.33 -22.56 5.95
C PRO A 501 -6.67 -23.65 4.95
N LYS A 502 -7.96 -23.74 4.61
CA LYS A 502 -8.47 -24.71 3.61
C LYS A 502 -8.82 -24.07 2.27
N SER A 503 -8.98 -22.75 2.23
CA SER A 503 -9.48 -22.03 1.06
C SER A 503 -8.47 -21.02 0.52
N PHE A 504 -8.75 -20.52 -0.69
CA PHE A 504 -8.02 -19.41 -1.29
C PHE A 504 -8.39 -18.04 -0.68
N PHE A 505 -9.46 -17.97 0.12
CA PHE A 505 -9.85 -16.74 0.80
C PHE A 505 -8.91 -16.44 1.98
N PRO A 506 -8.68 -15.15 2.30
CA PRO A 506 -7.89 -14.77 3.46
C PRO A 506 -8.51 -15.27 4.76
N SER A 507 -7.71 -15.94 5.60
CA SER A 507 -8.18 -16.50 6.89
C SER A 507 -8.47 -15.44 7.95
N ARG A 508 -7.93 -14.23 7.80
CA ARG A 508 -8.13 -13.07 8.70
C ARG A 508 -7.93 -13.39 10.19
N PRO A 509 -6.76 -13.92 10.60
CA PRO A 509 -6.46 -14.15 12.02
C PRO A 509 -6.61 -12.83 12.81
N PRO A 510 -7.42 -12.77 13.87
CA PRO A 510 -7.75 -11.52 14.56
C PRO A 510 -6.52 -10.88 15.23
N THR A 511 -5.57 -11.70 15.67
CA THR A 511 -4.31 -11.27 16.28
C THR A 511 -3.43 -10.49 15.32
N GLU A 512 -3.60 -10.66 14.00
CA GLU A 512 -2.81 -9.94 13.01
C GLU A 512 -3.18 -8.45 12.88
N LEU A 513 -4.40 -8.08 13.28
CA LEU A 513 -4.79 -6.68 13.42
C LEU A 513 -3.99 -6.01 14.55
N VAL A 514 -3.83 -6.70 15.68
CA VAL A 514 -3.01 -6.24 16.81
C VAL A 514 -1.54 -6.17 16.39
N ALA A 515 -1.04 -7.19 15.68
CA ALA A 515 0.31 -7.20 15.13
C ALA A 515 0.56 -5.97 14.24
N SER A 516 -0.37 -5.67 13.33
CA SER A 516 -0.31 -4.49 12.47
C SER A 516 -0.32 -3.18 13.26
N PHE A 517 -1.21 -3.06 14.25
CA PHE A 517 -1.30 -1.89 15.11
C PHE A 517 0.02 -1.64 15.84
N CYS A 518 0.59 -2.67 16.46
CA CYS A 518 1.87 -2.61 17.16
C CYS A 518 3.03 -2.18 16.26
N LEU A 519 3.10 -2.66 15.02
CA LEU A 519 4.15 -2.26 14.07
C LEU A 519 4.00 -0.80 13.61
N ILE A 520 2.79 -0.39 13.24
CA ILE A 520 2.53 0.98 12.76
C ILE A 520 2.83 1.99 13.88
N SER A 521 2.27 1.74 15.06
CA SER A 521 2.46 2.61 16.22
C SER A 521 3.91 2.61 16.72
N GLY A 522 4.55 1.44 16.82
CA GLY A 522 5.95 1.32 17.21
C GLY A 522 6.88 2.01 16.22
N GLY A 523 6.62 1.87 14.93
CA GLY A 523 7.36 2.59 13.87
C GLY A 523 7.23 4.11 14.00
N MET A 524 6.05 4.64 14.31
CA MET A 524 5.85 6.08 14.51
C MET A 524 6.57 6.61 15.75
N ILE A 525 6.48 5.92 16.89
CA ILE A 525 7.20 6.32 18.11
C ILE A 525 8.71 6.23 17.90
N PHE A 526 9.19 5.22 17.17
CA PHE A 526 10.60 5.10 16.84
C PHE A 526 11.08 6.27 15.95
N MET A 527 10.31 6.70 14.95
CA MET A 527 10.66 7.91 14.18
C MET A 527 10.72 9.17 15.08
N GLY A 528 9.81 9.27 16.04
CA GLY A 528 9.75 10.37 17.01
C GLY A 528 10.80 10.33 18.13
N SER A 529 11.57 9.25 18.28
CA SER A 529 12.54 9.07 19.37
C SER A 529 13.97 9.50 19.03
N SER A 530 14.18 10.15 17.88
CA SER A 530 15.48 10.72 17.50
C SER A 530 15.92 11.84 18.47
N THR A 531 17.24 12.03 18.61
CA THR A 531 17.83 13.00 19.56
C THR A 531 17.19 14.40 19.46
N ASP A 532 17.06 14.94 18.25
CA ASP A 532 16.48 16.28 18.02
C ASP A 532 14.98 16.34 18.29
N ALA A 533 14.26 15.27 17.93
CA ALA A 533 12.84 15.19 18.20
C ALA A 533 12.60 15.23 19.72
N VAL A 534 13.35 14.41 20.49
CA VAL A 534 13.27 14.40 21.95
C VAL A 534 13.62 15.77 22.54
N ALA A 535 14.71 16.40 22.09
CA ALA A 535 15.07 17.74 22.56
C ALA A 535 13.98 18.78 22.25
N THR A 536 13.29 18.64 21.11
CA THR A 536 12.16 19.50 20.76
C THR A 536 10.96 19.26 21.67
N ILE A 537 10.68 18.01 22.01
CA ILE A 537 9.58 17.63 22.92
C ILE A 537 9.83 18.22 24.31
N GLU A 538 11.02 17.98 24.86
CA GLU A 538 11.45 18.50 26.16
C GLU A 538 11.47 20.04 26.17
N GLY A 539 11.98 20.66 25.11
CA GLY A 539 12.03 22.12 24.97
C GLY A 539 10.67 22.81 24.82
N ASN A 540 9.61 22.06 24.52
CA ASN A 540 8.23 22.55 24.53
C ASN A 540 7.46 22.14 25.80
N GLY A 541 8.11 21.52 26.79
CA GLY A 541 7.47 21.06 28.03
C GLY A 541 6.51 19.89 27.83
N LEU A 542 6.67 19.13 26.73
CA LEU A 542 5.88 17.94 26.43
C LEU A 542 6.57 16.70 26.99
N ASP A 543 5.80 15.65 27.23
CA ASP A 543 6.30 14.37 27.72
C ASP A 543 6.19 13.25 26.67
N ALA A 544 6.74 12.08 27.01
CA ALA A 544 6.65 10.90 26.15
C ALA A 544 5.20 10.37 26.02
N MET A 545 4.33 10.64 26.99
CA MET A 545 2.96 10.14 26.98
C MET A 545 2.11 10.85 25.93
N PHE A 546 2.32 12.16 25.74
CA PHE A 546 1.67 12.95 24.69
C PHE A 546 1.88 12.33 23.30
N LEU A 547 3.12 12.02 22.95
CA LEU A 547 3.44 11.34 21.68
C LEU A 547 2.84 9.96 21.59
N PHE A 548 2.88 9.21 22.69
CA PHE A 548 2.31 7.88 22.74
C PHE A 548 0.82 7.89 22.35
N VAL A 549 0.02 8.76 22.99
CA VAL A 549 -1.42 8.87 22.73
C VAL A 549 -1.69 9.33 21.29
N ILE A 550 -0.95 10.32 20.79
CA ILE A 550 -1.10 10.79 19.40
C ILE A 550 -0.76 9.67 18.41
N ALA A 551 0.33 8.95 18.62
CA ALA A 551 0.72 7.85 17.74
C ALA A 551 -0.31 6.72 17.75
N MET A 552 -0.92 6.39 18.90
CA MET A 552 -2.00 5.39 18.96
C MET A 552 -3.22 5.85 18.16
N GLY A 553 -3.64 7.11 18.34
CA GLY A 553 -4.78 7.68 17.61
C GLY A 553 -4.54 7.73 16.10
N LEU A 554 -3.38 8.23 15.67
CA LEU A 554 -2.98 8.25 14.27
C LEU A 554 -2.86 6.84 13.67
N THR A 555 -2.40 5.85 14.45
CA THR A 555 -2.35 4.45 14.01
C THR A 555 -3.75 3.96 13.66
N ALA A 556 -4.72 4.16 14.56
CA ALA A 556 -6.10 3.73 14.32
C ALA A 556 -6.70 4.40 13.08
N LEU A 557 -6.42 5.70 12.87
CA LEU A 557 -6.87 6.42 11.67
C LEU A 557 -6.22 5.89 10.38
N VAL A 558 -4.90 5.67 10.38
CA VAL A 558 -4.17 5.10 9.24
C VAL A 558 -4.67 3.71 8.89
N MET A 559 -4.89 2.84 9.90
CA MET A 559 -5.44 1.50 9.70
C MET A 559 -6.86 1.56 9.12
N SER A 560 -7.71 2.44 9.67
CA SER A 560 -9.09 2.63 9.20
C SER A 560 -9.12 3.14 7.76
N TRP A 561 -8.28 4.12 7.43
CA TRP A 561 -8.17 4.67 6.08
C TRP A 561 -7.65 3.62 5.08
N THR A 562 -6.67 2.82 5.48
CA THR A 562 -6.16 1.71 4.65
C THR A 562 -7.28 0.69 4.38
N ALA A 563 -8.11 0.37 5.38
CA ALA A 563 -9.25 -0.51 5.21
C ALA A 563 -10.30 0.05 4.25
N ILE A 564 -10.61 1.35 4.35
CA ILE A 564 -11.50 2.04 3.41
C ILE A 564 -10.94 1.98 1.99
N CYS A 565 -9.64 2.21 1.79
CA CYS A 565 -8.99 2.12 0.48
C CYS A 565 -9.11 0.70 -0.13
N PHE A 566 -8.93 -0.34 0.68
CA PHE A 566 -9.11 -1.73 0.21
C PHE A 566 -10.58 -2.06 -0.10
N ALA A 567 -11.51 -1.56 0.69
CA ALA A 567 -12.94 -1.67 0.39
C ALA A 567 -13.31 -0.96 -0.92
N LEU A 568 -12.78 0.25 -1.14
CA LEU A 568 -12.95 1.03 -2.36
C LEU A 568 -12.43 0.27 -3.59
N LYS A 569 -11.25 -0.37 -3.48
CA LYS A 569 -10.72 -1.26 -4.53
C LYS A 569 -11.71 -2.37 -4.87
N GLY A 570 -12.21 -3.08 -3.87
CA GLY A 570 -13.14 -4.20 -4.07
C GLY A 570 -14.46 -3.76 -4.71
N TRP A 571 -15.00 -2.64 -4.24
CA TRP A 571 -16.19 -2.00 -4.82
C TRP A 571 -15.98 -1.63 -6.29
N ALA A 572 -14.85 -1.00 -6.60
CA ALA A 572 -14.52 -0.57 -7.96
C ALA A 572 -14.40 -1.76 -8.92
N VAL A 573 -13.69 -2.81 -8.52
CA VAL A 573 -13.58 -4.05 -9.32
C VAL A 573 -14.95 -4.67 -9.61
N ARG A 574 -15.86 -4.72 -8.62
CA ARG A 574 -17.21 -5.25 -8.82
C ARG A 574 -18.02 -4.40 -9.79
N LYS A 575 -17.90 -3.08 -9.70
CA LYS A 575 -18.63 -2.14 -10.55
C LYS A 575 -18.21 -2.25 -12.02
N GLU A 576 -16.91 -2.35 -12.29
CA GLU A 576 -16.38 -2.50 -13.66
C GLU A 576 -16.65 -3.89 -14.26
N LYS A 577 -16.98 -4.91 -13.45
CA LYS A 577 -17.39 -6.24 -13.94
C LYS A 577 -18.85 -6.31 -14.37
N ASN A 578 -19.71 -5.49 -13.75
CA ASN A 578 -21.15 -5.46 -14.02
C ASN A 578 -21.53 -4.49 -15.16
N MET A 579 -20.53 -3.88 -15.79
CA MET A 579 -20.65 -2.99 -16.96
C MET A 579 -19.95 -3.66 -18.14
#